data_AF-A0A0F2S5G2-F1
#
_entry.id   AF-A0A0F2S5G2-F1
#
_cell.length_a   1.000
_cell.length_b   1.000
_cell.length_c   1.000
_cell.angle_alpha   90.00
_cell.angle_beta   90.00
_cell.angle_gamma   90.00
#
_symmetry.space_group_name_H-M   'P 1'
#
loop_
_entity.id
_entity.type
_entity.pdbx_description
1 polymer ?
#
loop_
_entity_poly.entity_id
_entity_poly.type
_entity_poly.pdbx_seq_one_letter_code
_entity_poly.pdbx_strand_id
1 'polypeptide(L)'
;MTLGYSKRTANKEKRRELREQQTPEIEVLKDRKLIREEVNRRLVSSLQTANLEYDSLFNQEKASLNKDYDLLSLLFQRMFFYRLNEKLSGLTCDHTLRLSNQILTQMQFSRGKINDTIEVFKKNGGICDCEIIYNVESKLIGK
;
A
#
# COMPACT_ATOMS: atom_id res chain seq x y z
N MET A 1 1.19 42.90 -50.24
CA MET A 1 1.11 43.21 -48.80
C MET A 1 1.17 41.89 -48.05
N THR A 2 2.16 41.77 -47.18
CA THR A 2 2.73 40.53 -46.65
C THR A 2 2.30 40.28 -45.21
N LEU A 3 2.22 39.00 -44.85
CA LEU A 3 2.41 38.41 -43.51
C LEU A 3 1.28 38.55 -42.50
N GLY A 4 0.55 37.45 -42.28
CA GLY A 4 -0.43 37.41 -41.19
C GLY A 4 -1.05 36.06 -40.84
N TYR A 5 -0.45 34.89 -41.08
CA TYR A 5 -1.06 33.62 -40.66
C TYR A 5 -0.13 32.53 -40.12
N SER A 6 1.11 32.86 -39.73
CA SER A 6 2.08 31.88 -39.21
C SER A 6 2.03 31.66 -37.68
N LYS A 7 1.05 32.21 -36.96
CA LYS A 7 1.03 32.18 -35.47
C LYS A 7 0.11 31.11 -34.84
N ARG A 8 -0.62 30.31 -35.62
CA ARG A 8 -1.59 29.34 -35.07
C ARG A 8 -1.05 27.91 -34.86
N THR A 9 0.07 27.53 -35.48
CA THR A 9 0.63 26.16 -35.37
C THR A 9 1.58 26.00 -34.20
N ALA A 10 2.39 27.02 -33.89
CA ALA A 10 3.39 26.97 -32.81
C ALA A 10 2.80 26.70 -31.41
N ASN A 11 1.55 27.10 -31.14
CA ASN A 11 0.92 26.89 -29.84
C ASN A 11 0.35 25.47 -29.65
N LYS A 12 0.18 24.72 -30.75
CA LYS A 12 -0.32 23.34 -30.73
C LYS A 12 0.82 22.33 -30.53
N GLU A 13 1.99 22.60 -31.12
CA GLU A 13 3.23 21.83 -30.87
C GLU A 13 3.77 22.05 -29.46
N LYS A 14 3.80 23.29 -28.97
CA LYS A 14 4.25 23.57 -27.59
C LYS A 14 3.41 22.88 -26.51
N ARG A 15 2.12 22.64 -26.77
CA ARG A 15 1.22 21.86 -25.89
C ARG A 15 1.43 20.34 -26.00
N ARG A 16 2.01 19.86 -27.11
CA ARG A 16 2.33 18.45 -27.34
C ARG A 16 3.69 18.11 -26.72
N GLU A 17 4.66 19.00 -26.84
CA GLU A 17 5.97 18.89 -26.19
C GLU A 17 5.87 18.98 -24.65
N LEU A 18 4.95 19.80 -24.11
CA LEU A 18 4.65 19.81 -22.66
C LEU A 18 3.99 18.52 -22.14
N ARG A 19 3.39 17.71 -23.02
CA ARG A 19 2.84 16.39 -22.69
C ARG A 19 3.88 15.28 -22.76
N GLU A 20 5.00 15.50 -23.47
CA GLU A 20 6.05 14.51 -23.68
C GLU A 20 7.24 14.67 -22.72
N GLN A 21 7.19 15.66 -21.81
CA GLN A 21 8.20 15.89 -20.77
C GLN A 21 7.72 15.61 -19.33
N GLN A 22 6.49 15.12 -19.15
CA GLN A 22 6.11 14.50 -17.90
C GLN A 22 6.57 13.05 -17.95
N THR A 23 7.79 12.80 -17.47
CA THR A 23 8.04 11.55 -16.73
C THR A 23 6.82 11.34 -15.83
N PRO A 24 6.22 10.13 -15.76
CA PRO A 24 5.10 9.91 -14.87
C PRO A 24 5.63 10.09 -13.45
N GLU A 25 5.53 11.32 -12.91
CA GLU A 25 5.38 11.52 -11.49
C GLU A 25 4.23 10.59 -11.15
N ILE A 26 4.57 9.50 -10.46
CA ILE A 26 3.61 8.54 -9.98
C ILE A 26 2.58 9.37 -9.21
N GLU A 27 1.41 9.65 -9.81
CA GLU A 27 0.40 10.49 -9.20
C GLU A 27 -0.09 9.77 -7.94
N VAL A 28 0.40 10.23 -6.79
CA VAL A 28 0.03 9.67 -5.49
C VAL A 28 -1.33 10.24 -5.09
N LEU A 29 -2.26 9.36 -4.71
CA LEU A 29 -3.56 9.77 -4.21
C LEU A 29 -3.43 10.56 -2.90
N LYS A 30 -4.04 11.75 -2.87
CA LYS A 30 -4.08 12.62 -1.68
C LYS A 30 -5.47 12.71 -1.05
N ASP A 31 -6.52 12.39 -1.81
CA ASP A 31 -7.89 12.45 -1.31
C ASP A 31 -8.20 11.26 -0.40
N ARG A 32 -8.64 11.54 0.83
CA ARG A 32 -8.91 10.52 1.85
C ARG A 32 -9.97 9.50 1.45
N LYS A 33 -11.01 9.90 0.70
CA LYS A 33 -12.05 8.98 0.22
C LYS A 33 -11.47 8.04 -0.83
N LEU A 34 -10.73 8.58 -1.79
CA LEU A 34 -10.08 7.79 -2.84
C LEU A 34 -9.03 6.83 -2.27
N ILE A 35 -8.25 7.26 -1.27
CA ILE A 35 -7.30 6.39 -0.56
C ILE A 35 -8.04 5.23 0.10
N ARG A 36 -9.15 5.50 0.81
CA ARG A 36 -9.94 4.45 1.47
C ARG A 36 -10.54 3.46 0.46
N GLU A 37 -11.00 3.95 -0.69
CA GLU A 37 -11.50 3.10 -1.77
C GLU A 37 -10.41 2.21 -2.37
N GLU A 38 -9.23 2.77 -2.63
CA GLU A 38 -8.06 2.02 -3.12
C GLU A 38 -7.59 0.98 -2.10
N VAL A 39 -7.53 1.32 -0.81
CA VAL A 39 -7.19 0.39 0.27
C VAL A 39 -8.16 -0.77 0.30
N ASN A 40 -9.48 -0.50 0.31
CA ASN A 40 -10.49 -1.55 0.31
C ASN A 40 -10.39 -2.44 -0.94
N ARG A 41 -10.11 -1.84 -2.11
CA ARG A 41 -9.93 -2.56 -3.37
C ARG A 41 -8.74 -3.51 -3.29
N ARG A 42 -7.56 -3.05 -2.88
CA ARG A 42 -6.37 -3.90 -2.73
C ARG A 42 -6.56 -4.99 -1.69
N LEU A 43 -7.22 -4.66 -0.59
CA LEU A 43 -7.44 -5.60 0.50
C LEU A 43 -8.35 -6.75 0.08
N VAL A 44 -9.42 -6.49 -0.68
CA VAL A 44 -10.36 -7.54 -1.12
C VAL A 44 -9.93 -8.20 -2.44
N SER A 45 -9.57 -7.41 -3.46
CA SER A 45 -9.34 -7.90 -4.83
C SER A 45 -7.87 -8.09 -5.20
N SER A 46 -6.93 -7.63 -4.36
CA SER A 46 -5.49 -7.59 -4.67
C SER A 46 -5.12 -6.72 -5.89
N LEU A 47 -6.05 -5.92 -6.41
CA LEU A 47 -5.83 -5.03 -7.54
C LEU A 47 -5.35 -3.67 -7.04
N GLN A 48 -4.16 -3.26 -7.50
CA GLN A 48 -3.62 -1.92 -7.34
C GLN A 48 -3.98 -1.08 -8.56
N THR A 49 -4.62 0.07 -8.34
CA THR A 49 -5.03 0.98 -9.43
C THR A 49 -4.41 2.36 -9.36
N ALA A 50 -3.91 2.75 -8.20
CA ALA A 50 -3.15 3.97 -8.00
C ALA A 50 -2.07 3.74 -6.94
N ASN A 51 -1.03 4.56 -6.88
CA ASN A 51 -0.02 4.48 -5.83
C ASN A 51 -0.43 5.32 -4.61
N LEU A 52 -0.10 4.81 -3.42
CA LEU A 52 -0.30 5.47 -2.13
C LEU A 52 1.06 5.87 -1.56
N GLU A 53 1.11 6.92 -0.74
CA GLU A 53 2.36 7.32 -0.04
C GLU A 53 2.93 6.14 0.77
N TYR A 54 2.05 5.32 1.34
CA TYR A 54 2.41 4.14 2.09
C TYR A 54 3.22 3.11 1.28
N ASP A 55 3.01 3.00 -0.04
CA ASP A 55 3.74 2.08 -0.90
C ASP A 55 5.24 2.39 -0.92
N SER A 56 5.60 3.67 -0.78
CA SER A 56 6.99 4.13 -0.77
C SER A 56 7.78 3.71 0.48
N LEU A 57 7.10 3.24 1.53
CA LEU A 57 7.74 2.80 2.77
C LEU A 57 8.38 1.42 2.63
N PHE A 58 7.93 0.62 1.67
CA PHE A 58 8.39 -0.74 1.46
C PHE A 58 9.86 -0.78 1.02
N ASN A 59 10.65 -1.62 1.68
CA ASN A 59 12.04 -1.88 1.34
C ASN A 59 12.23 -3.37 1.06
N GLN A 60 12.40 -3.69 -0.24
CA GLN A 60 12.59 -5.05 -0.72
C GLN A 60 13.85 -5.72 -0.14
N GLU A 61 14.97 -4.99 -0.05
CA GLU A 61 16.23 -5.54 0.46
C GLU A 61 16.09 -5.94 1.92
N LYS A 62 15.49 -5.06 2.73
CA LYS A 62 15.22 -5.32 4.13
C LYS A 62 14.23 -6.47 4.33
N ALA A 63 13.14 -6.49 3.56
CA ALA A 63 12.15 -7.55 3.61
C ALA A 63 12.78 -8.92 3.31
N SER A 64 13.67 -8.98 2.31
CA SER A 64 14.32 -10.23 1.87
C SER A 64 15.20 -10.90 2.93
N LEU A 65 15.61 -10.17 3.98
CA LEU A 65 16.32 -10.75 5.12
C LEU A 65 15.43 -11.66 5.98
N ASN A 66 14.12 -11.53 5.85
CA ASN A 66 13.15 -12.35 6.56
C ASN A 66 12.81 -13.61 5.75
N LYS A 67 12.79 -14.78 6.40
CA LYS A 67 12.43 -16.05 5.74
C LYS A 67 10.97 -16.08 5.27
N ASP A 68 10.09 -15.31 5.92
CA ASP A 68 8.66 -15.27 5.63
C ASP A 68 8.29 -14.07 4.73
N TYR A 69 9.28 -13.47 4.04
CA TYR A 69 9.11 -12.21 3.30
C TYR A 69 8.06 -12.28 2.19
N ASP A 70 7.88 -13.42 1.52
CA ASP A 70 6.89 -13.55 0.43
C ASP A 70 5.47 -13.27 0.94
N LEU A 71 5.10 -13.90 2.07
CA LEU A 71 3.79 -13.69 2.68
C LEU A 71 3.66 -12.27 3.24
N LEU A 72 4.68 -11.79 3.95
CA LEU A 72 4.64 -10.49 4.59
C LEU A 72 4.59 -9.35 3.55
N SER A 73 5.31 -9.47 2.44
CA SER A 73 5.28 -8.52 1.33
C SER A 73 3.92 -8.53 0.62
N LEU A 74 3.30 -9.71 0.44
CA LEU A 74 1.94 -9.81 -0.08
C LEU A 74 0.94 -9.07 0.81
N LEU A 75 1.05 -9.25 2.13
CA LEU A 75 0.17 -8.55 3.09
C LEU A 75 0.39 -7.04 3.03
N PHE A 76 1.64 -6.59 2.91
CA PHE A 76 1.98 -5.18 2.74
C PHE A 76 1.33 -4.59 1.49
N GLN A 77 1.54 -5.21 0.33
CA GLN A 77 1.00 -4.75 -0.95
C GLN A 77 -0.55 -4.72 -0.97
N ARG A 78 -1.18 -5.67 -0.25
CA ARG A 78 -2.64 -5.71 -0.06
C ARG A 78 -3.15 -4.77 1.04
N MET A 79 -2.32 -3.86 1.53
CA MET A 79 -2.66 -2.84 2.54
C MET A 79 -3.12 -3.41 3.89
N PHE A 80 -2.71 -4.63 4.24
CA PHE A 80 -3.08 -5.24 5.51
C PHE A 80 -2.62 -4.40 6.70
N PHE A 81 -1.32 -4.07 6.76
CA PHE A 81 -0.73 -3.34 7.89
C PHE A 81 -1.27 -1.90 7.96
N TYR A 82 -1.42 -1.22 6.83
CA TYR A 82 -2.08 0.08 6.75
C TYR A 82 -3.49 0.03 7.38
N ARG A 83 -4.30 -0.97 7.00
CA ARG A 83 -5.65 -1.13 7.51
C ARG A 83 -5.68 -1.47 9.00
N LEU A 84 -4.72 -2.27 9.46
CA LEU A 84 -4.58 -2.61 10.87
C LEU A 84 -4.22 -1.38 11.70
N ASN A 85 -3.27 -0.58 11.23
CA ASN A 85 -2.87 0.68 11.87
C ASN A 85 -4.04 1.69 11.90
N GLU A 86 -4.80 1.83 10.80
CA GLU A 86 -6.03 2.65 10.77
C GLU A 86 -7.03 2.24 11.86
N LYS A 87 -7.24 0.93 12.05
CA LYS A 87 -8.18 0.43 13.07
C LYS A 87 -7.65 0.59 14.49
N LEU A 88 -6.34 0.52 14.69
CA LEU A 88 -5.70 0.76 15.98
C LEU A 88 -5.69 2.24 16.35
N SER A 89 -5.73 3.15 15.37
CA SER A 89 -5.79 4.60 15.59
C SER A 89 -7.05 4.98 16.39
N GLY A 90 -6.85 5.27 17.68
CA GLY A 90 -7.92 5.62 18.62
C GLY A 90 -8.37 4.50 19.56
N LEU A 91 -7.72 3.32 19.52
CA LEU A 91 -7.96 2.22 20.46
C LEU A 91 -6.73 1.96 21.34
N THR A 92 -6.96 1.56 22.58
CA THR A 92 -5.91 0.96 23.43
C THR A 92 -5.66 -0.48 22.98
N CYS A 93 -4.39 -0.90 22.95
CA CYS A 93 -4.06 -2.29 22.60
C CYS A 93 -4.69 -3.25 23.62
N ASP A 94 -5.52 -4.19 23.15
CA ASP A 94 -6.20 -5.18 23.99
C ASP A 94 -5.39 -6.49 24.11
N HIS A 95 -4.15 -6.48 23.61
CA HIS A 95 -3.22 -7.62 23.56
C HIS A 95 -3.81 -8.86 22.86
N THR A 96 -4.75 -8.68 21.94
CA THR A 96 -5.32 -9.75 21.11
C THR A 96 -4.93 -9.61 19.64
N LEU A 97 -5.28 -10.63 18.84
CA LEU A 97 -5.17 -10.63 17.37
C LEU A 97 -6.54 -10.44 16.71
N ARG A 98 -7.48 -9.81 17.41
CA ARG A 98 -8.88 -9.73 16.98
C ARG A 98 -9.00 -8.93 15.67
N LEU A 99 -8.32 -7.81 15.54
CA LEU A 99 -8.39 -6.97 14.35
C LEU A 99 -7.69 -7.65 13.17
N SER A 100 -6.54 -8.28 13.41
CA SER A 100 -5.83 -9.06 12.40
C SER A 100 -6.71 -10.18 11.82
N ASN A 101 -7.37 -10.97 12.67
CA ASN A 101 -8.32 -12.00 12.24
C ASN A 101 -9.45 -11.43 11.39
N GLN A 102 -10.04 -10.31 11.81
CA GLN A 102 -11.09 -9.65 11.05
C GLN A 102 -10.61 -9.20 9.67
N ILE A 103 -9.42 -8.60 9.58
CA ILE A 103 -8.90 -8.10 8.30
C ILE A 103 -8.54 -9.27 7.38
N LEU A 104 -7.89 -10.33 7.88
CA LEU A 104 -7.59 -11.51 7.07
C LEU A 104 -8.86 -12.19 6.53
N THR A 105 -9.94 -12.18 7.32
CA THR A 105 -11.26 -12.63 6.85
C THR A 105 -11.80 -11.73 5.73
N GLN A 106 -11.64 -10.40 5.85
CA GLN A 106 -12.02 -9.45 4.79
C GLN A 106 -11.21 -9.65 3.50
N MET A 107 -9.95 -10.09 3.61
CA MET A 107 -9.10 -10.45 2.48
C MET A 107 -9.51 -11.78 1.80
N GLN A 108 -10.57 -12.43 2.28
CA GLN A 108 -11.09 -13.71 1.79
C GLN A 108 -10.10 -14.87 1.95
N PHE A 109 -9.22 -14.81 2.95
CA PHE A 109 -8.35 -15.94 3.27
C PHE A 109 -9.14 -17.10 3.87
N SER A 110 -8.81 -18.33 3.46
CA SER A 110 -9.38 -19.53 4.08
C SER A 110 -8.91 -19.66 5.53
N ARG A 111 -9.67 -20.38 6.36
CA ARG A 111 -9.32 -20.58 7.78
C ARG A 111 -7.91 -21.16 7.98
N GLY A 112 -7.48 -22.08 7.11
CA GLY A 112 -6.10 -22.61 7.13
C GLY A 112 -5.07 -21.51 6.88
N LYS A 113 -5.24 -20.75 5.79
CA LYS A 113 -4.35 -19.62 5.45
C LYS A 113 -4.29 -18.56 6.55
N ILE A 114 -5.41 -18.28 7.22
CA ILE A 114 -5.48 -17.36 8.36
C ILE A 114 -4.62 -17.88 9.52
N ASN A 115 -4.76 -19.15 9.88
CA ASN A 115 -3.97 -19.76 10.95
C ASN A 115 -2.47 -19.72 10.61
N ASP A 116 -2.08 -20.11 9.39
CA ASP A 116 -0.69 -20.08 8.93
C ASP A 116 -0.13 -18.65 9.01
N THR A 117 -0.92 -17.65 8.60
CA THR A 117 -0.52 -16.24 8.66
C THR A 117 -0.32 -15.77 10.11
N ILE A 118 -1.19 -16.20 11.03
CA ILE A 118 -1.08 -15.89 12.46
C ILE A 118 0.17 -16.54 13.06
N GLU A 119 0.51 -17.75 12.66
CA GLU A 119 1.76 -18.40 13.09
C GLU A 119 2.99 -17.62 12.61
N VAL A 120 2.98 -17.15 11.36
CA VAL A 120 4.03 -16.26 10.84
C VAL A 120 4.12 -14.98 11.66
N PHE A 121 3.00 -14.34 12.00
CA PHE A 121 3.02 -13.15 12.86
C PHE A 121 3.68 -13.42 14.20
N LYS A 122 3.26 -14.50 14.89
CA LYS A 122 3.82 -14.88 16.20
C LYS A 122 5.32 -15.17 16.13
N LYS A 123 5.77 -15.91 15.11
CA LYS A 123 7.19 -16.19 14.86
C LYS A 123 8.02 -14.92 14.67
N ASN A 124 7.39 -13.88 14.13
CA ASN A 124 8.01 -12.57 13.91
C ASN A 124 7.76 -11.58 15.07
N GLY A 125 7.29 -12.06 16.23
CA GLY A 125 7.09 -11.24 17.43
C GLY A 125 5.78 -10.45 17.45
N GLY A 126 4.84 -10.72 16.54
CA GLY A 126 3.49 -10.14 16.53
C GLY A 126 2.50 -11.02 17.30
N ILE A 127 2.51 -10.96 18.64
CA ILE A 127 1.62 -11.76 19.49
C ILE A 127 0.25 -11.06 19.64
N CYS A 128 0.21 -9.75 19.44
CA CYS A 128 -1.02 -8.96 19.35
C CYS A 128 -1.00 -7.94 18.19
N ASP A 129 -2.16 -7.33 17.92
CA ASP A 129 -2.38 -6.41 16.79
C ASP A 129 -1.37 -5.24 16.79
N CYS A 130 -1.04 -4.66 17.96
CA CYS A 130 -0.06 -3.56 18.05
C CYS A 130 1.38 -4.04 17.80
N GLU A 131 1.73 -5.24 18.25
CA GLU A 131 3.05 -5.83 17.99
C GLU A 131 3.23 -6.27 16.54
N ILE A 132 2.15 -6.59 15.82
CA ILE A 132 2.25 -6.84 14.37
C ILE A 132 2.75 -5.60 13.65
N ILE A 133 2.23 -4.42 13.99
CA ILE A 133 2.74 -3.15 13.45
C ILE A 133 4.19 -2.93 13.89
N TYR A 134 4.48 -3.06 15.18
CA TYR A 134 5.80 -2.70 15.68
C TYR A 134 6.93 -3.68 15.27
N ASN A 135 6.67 -4.99 15.32
CA ASN A 135 7.68 -6.03 15.13
C ASN A 135 7.67 -6.65 13.73
N VAL A 136 6.50 -6.78 13.11
CA VAL A 136 6.34 -7.49 11.81
C VAL A 136 6.44 -6.51 10.65
N GLU A 137 5.65 -5.44 10.64
CA GLU A 137 5.69 -4.42 9.57
C GLU A 137 7.07 -3.77 9.48
N SER A 138 7.73 -3.52 10.62
CA SER A 138 9.08 -2.94 10.67
C SER A 138 10.17 -3.77 9.99
N LYS A 139 9.92 -5.06 9.71
CA LYS A 139 10.81 -5.90 8.89
C LYS A 139 10.70 -5.58 7.39
N LEU A 140 9.60 -4.97 6.97
CA LEU A 140 9.30 -4.68 5.56
C LEU A 140 9.58 -3.24 5.19
N ILE A 141 9.54 -2.32 6.16
CA ILE A 141 9.64 -0.88 5.92
C ILE A 141 10.91 -0.25 6.48
N GLY A 142 11.29 0.89 5.91
CA GLY A 142 12.43 1.69 6.37
C GLY A 142 13.75 1.29 5.71
N LYS A 143 14.79 2.08 5.97
CA LYS A 143 16.15 1.86 5.44
C LYS A 143 16.89 0.77 6.22
#